data_AF-A0A7K4Z3L8-F1
#
_entry.id   AF-A0A7K4Z3L8-F1
#
_cell.length_a   1.000
_cell.length_b   1.000
_cell.length_c   1.000
_cell.angle_alpha   90.00
_cell.angle_beta   90.00
_cell.angle_gamma   90.00
#
_symmetry.space_group_name_H-M   'P 1'
#
loop_
_entity.id
_entity.type
_entity.pdbx_description
1 polymer ?
#
loop_
_entity_poly.entity_id
_entity_poly.type
_entity_poly.pdbx_seq_one_letter_code
_entity_poly.pdbx_strand_id
1 'polypeptide(L)'
;EAWKALGDTSPHQAMQEYVAAVKKMDPSWNPQVTEKRGKESKSAFGGPVVSSLYQEETIREEDKNIFDYCRENNIDHVTKAIQSKKVDVNVTDEEGRALLHWACDRGHKELVSVLLQHAADVNSQDGEGQTALHYAAACEFLDIVELLLTSGADPTLRDQEGCLPEEVTDCKAITSALQQHTAGKT
;
A
#
# COMPACT_ATOMS: atom_id res chain seq x y z
N GLU A 1 25.00 10.76 19.05
CA GLU A 1 26.21 11.12 19.82
C GLU A 1 27.23 11.99 19.05
N ALA A 2 27.15 12.09 17.72
CA ALA A 2 28.06 12.90 16.89
C ALA A 2 28.02 14.43 17.12
N TRP A 3 26.93 14.97 17.68
CA TRP A 3 26.77 16.42 17.87
C TRP A 3 27.58 17.00 19.03
N LYS A 4 28.02 16.17 19.99
CA LYS A 4 28.88 16.60 21.12
C LYS A 4 30.32 16.91 20.70
N ALA A 5 30.73 16.53 19.49
CA ALA A 5 32.07 16.72 18.97
C ALA A 5 32.26 18.07 18.23
N LEU A 6 31.17 18.76 17.90
CA LEU A 6 31.19 20.14 17.41
C LEU A 6 30.91 21.06 18.60
N GLY A 7 31.90 21.84 19.01
CA GLY A 7 31.87 22.67 20.21
C GLY A 7 30.57 23.47 20.39
N ASP A 8 30.01 23.36 21.59
CA ASP A 8 29.14 24.30 22.30
C ASP A 8 27.99 24.97 21.53
N THR A 9 27.05 24.18 21.03
CA THR A 9 25.66 24.65 20.93
C THR A 9 24.71 23.64 21.56
N SER A 10 23.97 24.08 22.58
CA SER A 10 22.87 23.31 23.16
C SER A 10 21.84 23.00 22.06
N PRO A 11 21.18 21.82 22.07
CA PRO A 11 20.13 21.49 21.10
C PRO A 11 19.03 22.56 21.04
N HIS A 12 18.79 23.22 22.18
CA HIS A 12 17.84 24.33 22.26
C HIS A 12 18.31 25.55 21.47
N GLN A 13 19.61 25.86 21.53
CA GLN A 13 20.20 26.98 20.81
C GLN A 13 20.26 26.74 19.31
N ALA A 14 20.63 25.53 18.89
CA ALA A 14 20.58 25.14 17.47
C ALA A 14 19.16 25.24 16.89
N MET A 15 18.14 24.84 17.68
CA MET A 15 16.74 24.98 17.28
C MET A 15 16.33 26.45 17.13
N GLN A 16 16.76 27.32 18.04
CA GLN A 16 16.48 28.76 17.95
C GLN A 16 17.13 29.39 16.72
N GLU A 17 18.38 29.04 16.42
CA GLU A 17 19.10 29.52 15.24
C GLU A 17 18.43 29.06 13.93
N TYR A 18 17.99 27.81 13.87
CA TYR A 18 17.20 27.30 12.74
C TYR A 18 15.90 28.08 12.55
N VAL A 19 15.10 28.25 13.61
CA VAL A 19 13.83 29.01 13.55
C VAL A 19 14.07 30.45 13.11
N ALA A 20 15.15 31.09 13.58
CA ALA A 20 15.52 32.44 13.17
C ALA A 20 15.93 32.51 11.69
N ALA A 21 16.67 31.53 11.19
CA ALA A 21 17.07 31.46 9.78
C ALA A 21 15.85 31.26 8.86
N VAL A 22 14.94 30.35 9.23
CA VAL A 22 13.72 30.11 8.46
C VAL A 22 12.82 31.34 8.42
N LYS A 23 12.59 32.01 9.55
CA LYS A 23 11.81 33.27 9.60
C LYS A 23 12.41 34.40 8.77
N LYS A 24 13.73 34.41 8.60
CA LYS A 24 14.41 35.38 7.73
C LYS A 24 14.12 35.12 6.25
N MET A 25 13.99 33.85 5.87
CA MET A 25 13.68 33.43 4.50
C MET A 25 12.18 33.52 4.19
N ASP A 26 11.35 33.17 5.17
CA ASP A 26 9.90 33.25 5.10
C ASP A 26 9.33 33.84 6.40
N PRO A 27 9.02 35.15 6.43
CA PRO A 27 8.45 35.82 7.60
C PRO A 27 7.04 35.31 7.98
N SER A 28 6.34 34.64 7.06
CA SER A 28 5.00 34.10 7.30
C SER A 28 5.02 32.73 7.96
N TRP A 29 6.19 32.09 8.01
CA TRP A 29 6.36 30.77 8.58
C TRP A 29 6.20 30.76 10.10
N ASN A 30 5.32 29.88 10.59
CA ASN A 30 5.06 29.69 12.01
C ASN A 30 5.28 28.22 12.41
N PRO A 31 6.27 27.89 13.25
CA PRO A 31 6.58 26.52 13.66
C PRO A 31 5.48 25.81 14.47
N GLN A 32 4.43 26.53 14.85
CA GLN A 32 3.31 26.02 15.63
C GLN A 32 2.04 25.78 14.80
N VAL A 33 2.06 26.04 13.49
CA VAL A 33 0.93 25.74 12.59
C VAL A 33 1.02 24.28 12.15
N THR A 34 0.03 23.48 12.53
CA THR A 34 -0.18 22.15 11.95
C THR A 34 -0.51 22.31 10.47
N GLU A 35 0.29 21.74 9.57
CA GLU A 35 0.01 21.73 8.14
C GLU A 35 -1.36 21.09 7.88
N LYS A 36 -2.27 21.83 7.23
CA LYS A 36 -3.53 21.26 6.76
C LYS A 36 -3.22 20.47 5.50
N ARG A 37 -3.28 19.13 5.62
CA ARG A 37 -3.23 18.17 4.50
C ARG A 37 -4.14 18.69 3.37
N GLY A 38 -3.55 19.00 2.21
CA GLY A 38 -4.30 19.39 1.02
C GLY A 38 -5.24 18.27 0.59
N LYS A 39 -6.46 18.60 0.17
CA LYS A 39 -7.38 17.59 -0.39
C LYS A 39 -6.82 17.10 -1.72
N GLU A 40 -6.44 15.82 -1.77
CA GLU A 40 -6.05 15.14 -3.01
C GLU A 40 -7.28 14.95 -3.89
N SER A 41 -7.16 15.37 -5.16
CA SER A 41 -8.18 15.16 -6.19
C SER A 41 -7.93 13.82 -6.90
N LYS A 42 -8.93 12.93 -6.89
CA LYS A 42 -8.91 11.60 -7.53
C LYS A 42 -8.78 11.71 -9.06
N SER A 43 -7.86 10.96 -9.67
CA SER A 43 -7.88 10.60 -11.09
C SER A 43 -7.99 9.07 -11.24
N ALA A 44 -8.67 8.65 -12.30
CA ALA A 44 -9.28 7.32 -12.45
C ALA A 44 -8.36 6.19 -12.96
N PHE A 45 -7.03 6.36 -13.01
CA PHE A 45 -6.10 5.26 -13.25
C PHE A 45 -4.69 5.76 -12.89
N GLY A 46 -4.04 5.11 -11.93
CA GLY A 46 -2.85 5.65 -11.28
C GLY A 46 -3.22 6.76 -10.29
N GLY A 47 -2.99 6.49 -9.01
CA GLY A 47 -2.95 7.53 -7.97
C GLY A 47 -1.99 8.66 -8.38
N PRO A 48 -1.99 9.79 -7.65
CA PRO A 48 -1.23 10.96 -8.03
C PRO A 48 0.17 10.58 -8.50
N VAL A 49 0.58 11.12 -9.66
CA VAL A 49 1.99 11.15 -10.04
C VAL A 49 2.69 11.81 -8.86
N VAL A 50 3.22 11.00 -7.95
CA VAL A 50 4.21 11.45 -6.98
C VAL A 50 5.35 11.86 -7.88
N SER A 51 5.43 13.17 -8.10
CA SER A 51 6.59 13.82 -8.70
C SER A 51 7.83 13.12 -8.15
N SER A 52 8.69 12.64 -9.03
CA SER A 52 9.94 11.91 -8.76
C SER A 52 11.01 12.76 -8.04
N LEU A 53 10.57 13.63 -7.13
CA LEU A 53 11.34 14.65 -6.42
C LEU A 53 11.04 14.67 -4.91
N TYR A 54 10.30 13.70 -4.38
CA TYR A 54 10.26 13.45 -2.95
C TYR A 54 11.27 12.35 -2.65
N GLN A 55 12.27 12.71 -1.86
CA GLN A 55 12.89 11.78 -0.92
C GLN A 55 11.83 10.77 -0.48
N GLU A 56 12.12 9.48 -0.54
CA GLU A 56 11.58 8.59 0.47
C GLU A 56 11.94 9.23 1.81
N GLU A 57 11.07 10.06 2.37
CA GLU A 57 11.11 10.34 3.79
C GLU A 57 10.72 9.02 4.41
N THR A 58 11.74 8.16 4.56
CA THR A 58 11.62 6.86 5.19
C THR A 58 10.90 7.11 6.50
N ILE A 59 9.63 6.67 6.57
CA ILE A 59 8.87 6.67 7.81
C ILE A 59 9.77 5.96 8.82
N ARG A 60 10.00 6.62 9.96
CA ARG A 60 10.88 6.03 10.99
C ARG A 60 10.33 4.65 11.34
N GLU A 61 11.20 3.68 11.59
CA GLU A 61 10.77 2.29 11.80
C GLU A 61 9.75 2.16 12.95
N GLU A 62 9.83 3.03 13.95
CA GLU A 62 8.89 3.10 15.06
C GLU A 62 7.46 3.56 14.68
N ASP A 63 7.32 4.32 13.60
CA ASP A 63 6.05 4.88 13.14
C ASP A 63 5.40 4.02 12.03
N LYS A 64 6.12 3.00 11.51
CA LYS A 64 5.61 2.11 10.47
C LYS A 64 4.47 1.24 10.99
N ASN A 65 3.38 1.22 10.25
CA ASN A 65 2.31 0.27 10.46
C ASN A 65 2.51 -1.00 9.61
N ILE A 66 1.63 -1.99 9.77
CA ILE A 66 1.73 -3.27 9.06
C ILE A 66 1.67 -3.13 7.52
N PHE A 67 0.95 -2.13 7.00
CA PHE A 67 0.83 -1.88 5.56
C PHE A 67 2.11 -1.31 4.97
N ASP A 68 2.87 -0.53 5.74
CA ASP A 68 4.18 -0.03 5.29
C ASP A 68 5.15 -1.20 5.05
N TYR A 69 5.20 -2.15 5.99
CA TYR A 69 5.97 -3.39 5.82
C TYR A 69 5.46 -4.24 4.65
N CYS A 70 4.15 -4.26 4.40
CA CYS A 70 3.57 -4.94 3.24
C CYS A 70 4.01 -4.31 1.91
N ARG A 71 3.97 -2.97 1.80
CA ARG A 71 4.40 -2.23 0.59
C ARG A 71 5.89 -2.43 0.30
N GLU A 72 6.71 -2.48 1.34
CA GLU A 72 8.16 -2.71 1.27
C GLU A 72 8.54 -4.18 1.02
N ASN A 73 7.57 -5.10 0.90
CA ASN A 73 7.79 -6.54 0.77
C ASN A 73 8.57 -7.16 1.94
N ASN A 74 8.39 -6.64 3.17
CA ASN A 74 9.02 -7.21 4.35
C ASN A 74 8.23 -8.40 4.88
N ILE A 75 8.40 -9.53 4.19
CA ILE A 75 7.68 -10.79 4.45
C ILE A 75 7.90 -11.26 5.89
N ASP A 76 9.12 -11.18 6.40
CA ASP A 76 9.47 -11.61 7.76
C ASP A 76 8.67 -10.85 8.82
N HIS A 77 8.58 -9.53 8.68
CA HIS A 77 7.86 -8.70 9.64
C HIS A 77 6.36 -8.96 9.58
N VAL A 78 5.78 -9.01 8.37
CA VAL A 78 4.36 -9.30 8.17
C VAL A 78 3.99 -10.68 8.73
N THR A 79 4.78 -11.71 8.42
CA THR A 79 4.58 -13.07 8.91
C THR A 79 4.65 -13.15 10.43
N LYS A 80 5.67 -12.54 11.05
CA LYS A 80 5.81 -12.51 12.51
C LYS A 80 4.63 -11.78 13.18
N ALA A 81 4.18 -10.67 12.60
CA ALA A 81 3.04 -9.91 13.12
C ALA A 81 1.75 -10.74 13.12
N ILE A 82 1.47 -11.46 12.03
CA ILE A 82 0.31 -12.36 11.89
C ILE A 82 0.42 -13.55 12.86
N GLN A 83 1.57 -14.23 12.89
CA GLN A 83 1.77 -15.42 13.75
C GLN A 83 1.69 -15.10 15.24
N SER A 84 2.14 -13.91 15.65
CA SER A 84 2.02 -13.45 17.03
C SER A 84 0.59 -13.02 17.41
N LYS A 85 -0.37 -13.10 16.47
CA LYS A 85 -1.77 -12.67 16.63
C LYS A 85 -1.91 -11.20 17.06
N LYS A 86 -0.88 -10.39 16.79
CA LYS A 86 -0.92 -8.94 17.02
C LYS A 86 -1.72 -8.23 15.95
N VAL A 87 -1.76 -8.82 14.76
CA VAL A 87 -2.44 -8.30 13.58
C VAL A 87 -3.26 -9.44 12.98
N ASP A 88 -4.52 -9.15 12.65
CA ASP A 88 -5.33 -10.03 11.82
C ASP A 88 -4.80 -10.03 10.38
N VAL A 89 -4.74 -11.19 9.72
CA VAL A 89 -4.33 -11.28 8.32
C VAL A 89 -5.26 -10.48 7.40
N ASN A 90 -6.53 -10.32 7.80
CA ASN A 90 -7.56 -9.58 7.08
C ASN A 90 -7.73 -8.14 7.59
N VAL A 91 -6.72 -7.60 8.31
CA VAL A 91 -6.71 -6.19 8.69
C VAL A 91 -6.80 -5.30 7.45
N THR A 92 -7.60 -4.25 7.54
CA THR A 92 -7.80 -3.28 6.46
C THR A 92 -7.29 -1.90 6.84
N ASP A 93 -6.86 -1.13 5.85
CA ASP A 93 -6.56 0.30 6.01
C ASP A 93 -7.83 1.16 6.00
N GLU A 94 -7.67 2.48 5.99
CA GLU A 94 -8.79 3.45 5.99
C GLU A 94 -9.66 3.36 4.72
N GLU A 95 -9.11 2.83 3.63
CA GLU A 95 -9.80 2.58 2.37
C GLU A 95 -10.39 1.16 2.27
N GLY A 96 -10.32 0.37 3.36
CA GLY A 96 -10.82 -1.00 3.37
C GLY A 96 -9.90 -2.01 2.69
N ARG A 97 -8.67 -1.62 2.30
CA ARG A 97 -7.75 -2.52 1.60
C ARG A 97 -7.05 -3.42 2.61
N ALA A 98 -7.28 -4.71 2.47
CA ALA A 98 -6.52 -5.74 3.19
C ALA A 98 -5.05 -5.84 2.70
N LEU A 99 -4.19 -6.49 3.50
CA LEU A 99 -2.79 -6.76 3.13
C LEU A 99 -2.66 -7.46 1.75
N LEU A 100 -3.61 -8.34 1.43
CA LEU A 100 -3.62 -9.07 0.16
C LEU A 100 -3.76 -8.13 -1.05
N HIS A 101 -4.58 -7.07 -0.94
CA HIS A 101 -4.72 -6.05 -1.99
C HIS A 101 -3.37 -5.36 -2.26
N TRP A 102 -2.69 -4.93 -1.20
CA TRP A 102 -1.38 -4.28 -1.29
C TRP A 102 -0.30 -5.19 -1.88
N ALA A 103 -0.29 -6.46 -1.50
CA ALA A 103 0.67 -7.42 -2.05
C ALA A 103 0.43 -7.65 -3.56
N CYS A 104 -0.83 -7.69 -4.00
CA CYS A 104 -1.20 -7.82 -5.41
C CYS A 104 -0.91 -6.56 -6.23
N ASP A 105 -1.25 -5.37 -5.72
CA ASP A 105 -0.94 -4.06 -6.32
C ASP A 105 0.57 -3.88 -6.59
N ARG A 106 1.40 -4.40 -5.68
CA ARG A 106 2.86 -4.27 -5.75
C ARG A 106 3.58 -5.42 -6.46
N GLY A 107 2.87 -6.48 -6.84
CA GLY A 107 3.48 -7.63 -7.51
C GLY A 107 4.28 -8.55 -6.58
N HIS A 108 4.03 -8.50 -5.26
CA HIS A 108 4.79 -9.26 -4.25
C HIS A 108 4.26 -10.69 -4.11
N LYS A 109 4.49 -11.53 -5.14
CA LYS A 109 3.94 -12.89 -5.21
C LYS A 109 4.24 -13.79 -4.00
N GLU A 110 5.45 -13.72 -3.45
CA GLU A 110 5.80 -14.52 -2.26
C GLU A 110 4.98 -14.07 -1.05
N LEU A 111 4.80 -12.76 -0.89
CA LEU A 111 3.94 -12.21 0.17
C LEU A 111 2.47 -12.60 -0.02
N VAL A 112 1.96 -12.59 -1.27
CA VAL A 112 0.62 -13.11 -1.59
C VAL A 112 0.50 -14.57 -1.14
N SER A 113 1.48 -15.41 -1.45
CA SER A 113 1.49 -16.83 -1.05
C SER A 113 1.44 -16.99 0.47
N VAL A 114 2.26 -16.22 1.20
CA VAL A 114 2.29 -16.23 2.67
C VAL A 114 0.95 -15.79 3.27
N LEU A 115 0.36 -14.71 2.77
CA LEU A 115 -0.93 -14.21 3.25
C LEU A 115 -2.04 -15.27 3.06
N LEU A 116 -2.09 -15.91 1.89
CA LEU A 116 -3.05 -16.98 1.60
C LEU A 116 -2.85 -18.22 2.48
N GLN A 117 -1.59 -18.60 2.74
CA GLN A 117 -1.26 -19.69 3.70
C GLN A 117 -1.74 -19.38 5.12
N HIS A 118 -1.77 -18.10 5.48
CA HIS A 118 -2.31 -17.61 6.75
C HIS A 118 -3.82 -17.33 6.72
N ALA A 119 -4.54 -17.87 5.73
CA ALA A 119 -5.99 -17.76 5.57
C ALA A 119 -6.50 -16.33 5.35
N ALA A 120 -5.74 -15.52 4.59
CA ALA A 120 -6.27 -14.28 4.03
C ALA A 120 -7.52 -14.56 3.19
N ASP A 121 -8.54 -13.71 3.33
CA ASP A 121 -9.75 -13.77 2.53
C ASP A 121 -9.46 -13.29 1.11
N VAL A 122 -9.30 -14.27 0.21
CA VAL A 122 -9.01 -14.06 -1.21
C VAL A 122 -10.09 -13.27 -1.96
N ASN A 123 -11.32 -13.26 -1.42
CA ASN A 123 -12.48 -12.61 -2.04
C ASN A 123 -12.94 -11.36 -1.27
N SER A 124 -12.16 -10.89 -0.30
CA SER A 124 -12.42 -9.62 0.36
C SER A 124 -12.48 -8.48 -0.65
N GLN A 125 -13.43 -7.56 -0.45
CA GLN A 125 -13.61 -6.37 -1.27
C GLN A 125 -13.23 -5.14 -0.44
N ASP A 126 -12.45 -4.26 -1.03
CA ASP A 126 -12.10 -2.97 -0.42
C ASP A 126 -13.26 -1.95 -0.47
N GLY A 127 -12.98 -0.72 -0.04
CA GLY A 127 -13.95 0.36 -0.01
C GLY A 127 -14.51 0.80 -1.37
N GLU A 128 -13.92 0.36 -2.48
CA GLU A 128 -14.40 0.59 -3.86
C GLU A 128 -14.94 -0.71 -4.48
N GLY A 129 -15.11 -1.78 -3.67
CA GLY A 129 -15.60 -3.08 -4.12
C GLY A 129 -14.54 -3.92 -4.84
N GLN A 130 -13.29 -3.48 -4.91
CA GLN A 130 -12.25 -4.19 -5.64
C GLN A 130 -11.69 -5.33 -4.79
N THR A 131 -11.49 -6.49 -5.43
CA THR A 131 -10.82 -7.65 -4.81
C THR A 131 -9.34 -7.65 -5.14
N ALA A 132 -8.53 -8.44 -4.42
CA ALA A 132 -7.13 -8.65 -4.75
C ALA A 132 -6.89 -9.10 -6.21
N LEU A 133 -7.87 -9.81 -6.80
CA LEU A 133 -7.84 -10.22 -8.20
C LEU A 133 -7.98 -9.04 -9.18
N HIS A 134 -8.77 -8.01 -8.85
CA HIS A 134 -8.86 -6.77 -9.64
C HIS A 134 -7.50 -6.05 -9.68
N TYR A 135 -6.85 -5.92 -8.53
CA TYR A 135 -5.52 -5.30 -8.44
C TYR A 135 -4.47 -6.07 -9.24
N ALA A 136 -4.40 -7.40 -9.08
CA ALA A 136 -3.44 -8.23 -9.82
C ALA A 136 -3.65 -8.18 -11.35
N ALA A 137 -4.91 -8.11 -11.80
CA ALA A 137 -5.26 -7.99 -13.21
C ALA A 137 -4.90 -6.60 -13.76
N ALA A 138 -5.30 -5.52 -13.08
CA ALA A 138 -5.01 -4.15 -13.50
C ALA A 138 -3.49 -3.85 -13.55
N CYS A 139 -2.70 -4.47 -12.67
CA CYS A 139 -1.24 -4.36 -12.67
C CYS A 139 -0.54 -5.38 -13.59
N GLU A 140 -1.30 -6.21 -14.29
CA GLU A 140 -0.80 -7.17 -15.28
C GLU A 140 0.12 -8.28 -14.73
N PHE A 141 -0.07 -8.67 -13.47
CA PHE A 141 0.68 -9.74 -12.82
C PHE A 141 0.04 -11.12 -13.02
N LEU A 142 0.19 -11.67 -14.23
CA LEU A 142 -0.40 -12.96 -14.63
C LEU A 142 -0.14 -14.09 -13.62
N ASP A 143 1.08 -14.16 -13.08
CA ASP A 143 1.48 -15.25 -12.20
C ASP A 143 0.91 -15.12 -10.77
N ILE A 144 0.49 -13.91 -10.38
CA ILE A 144 -0.30 -13.65 -9.17
C ILE A 144 -1.78 -13.92 -9.45
N VAL A 145 -2.30 -13.54 -10.62
CA VAL A 145 -3.67 -13.87 -11.04
C VAL A 145 -3.90 -15.38 -10.98
N GLU A 146 -3.00 -16.18 -11.57
CA GLU A 146 -3.07 -17.65 -11.51
C GLU A 146 -3.01 -18.18 -10.07
N LEU A 147 -2.16 -17.60 -9.23
CA LEU A 147 -2.05 -17.97 -7.82
C LEU A 147 -3.36 -17.70 -7.06
N LEU A 148 -3.97 -16.53 -7.26
CA LEU A 148 -5.25 -16.18 -6.62
C LEU A 148 -6.38 -17.10 -7.10
N LEU A 149 -6.47 -17.33 -8.41
CA LEU A 149 -7.47 -18.22 -9.01
C LEU A 149 -7.37 -19.66 -8.49
N THR A 150 -6.14 -20.19 -8.40
CA THR A 150 -5.90 -21.53 -7.81
C THR A 150 -6.18 -21.57 -6.30
N SER A 151 -6.11 -20.43 -5.63
CA SER A 151 -6.43 -20.27 -4.21
C SER A 151 -7.91 -19.99 -3.93
N GLY A 152 -8.77 -20.09 -4.96
CA GLY A 152 -10.23 -19.98 -4.81
C GLY A 152 -10.80 -18.58 -5.01
N ALA A 153 -10.04 -17.66 -5.60
CA ALA A 153 -10.57 -16.36 -6.01
C ALA A 153 -11.79 -16.53 -6.93
N ASP A 154 -12.76 -15.63 -6.76
CA ASP A 154 -13.95 -15.56 -7.59
C ASP A 154 -13.80 -14.46 -8.65
N PRO A 155 -13.55 -14.83 -9.92
CA PRO A 155 -13.42 -13.87 -11.01
C PRO A 155 -14.76 -13.21 -11.41
N THR A 156 -15.87 -13.58 -10.78
CA THR A 156 -17.20 -13.03 -11.08
C THR A 156 -17.63 -11.89 -10.16
N LEU A 157 -16.85 -11.60 -9.11
CA LEU A 157 -17.09 -10.48 -8.21
C LEU A 157 -16.87 -9.17 -8.96
N ARG A 158 -17.84 -8.25 -8.82
CA ARG A 158 -17.80 -6.93 -9.45
C ARG A 158 -17.42 -5.87 -8.43
N ASP A 159 -16.64 -4.89 -8.87
CA ASP A 159 -16.40 -3.67 -8.10
C ASP A 159 -17.64 -2.74 -8.06
N GLN A 160 -17.51 -1.58 -7.43
CA GLN A 160 -18.63 -0.62 -7.30
C GLN A 160 -19.07 -0.01 -8.63
N GLU A 161 -18.19 0.07 -9.63
CA GLU A 161 -18.54 0.50 -10.98
C GLU A 161 -19.18 -0.63 -11.80
N GLY A 162 -19.24 -1.83 -11.23
CA GLY A 162 -19.79 -3.02 -11.86
C GLY A 162 -18.80 -3.73 -12.77
N CYS A 163 -17.52 -3.38 -12.75
CA CYS A 163 -16.49 -4.00 -13.57
C CYS A 163 -16.04 -5.35 -12.97
N LEU A 164 -15.74 -6.31 -13.84
CA LEU A 164 -15.10 -7.57 -13.48
C LEU A 164 -13.56 -7.45 -13.52
N PRO A 165 -12.81 -8.35 -12.85
CA PRO A 165 -11.35 -8.38 -12.94
C PRO A 165 -10.82 -8.52 -14.38
N GLU A 166 -11.58 -9.14 -15.29
CA GLU A 166 -11.16 -9.28 -16.70
C GLU A 166 -11.32 -7.99 -17.51
N GLU A 167 -12.16 -7.06 -17.04
CA GLU A 167 -12.49 -5.80 -17.71
C GLU A 167 -11.51 -4.67 -17.31
N VAL A 168 -10.70 -4.88 -16.27
CA VAL A 168 -9.70 -3.90 -15.79
C VAL A 168 -8.28 -4.14 -16.34
N THR A 169 -8.08 -5.20 -17.13
CA THR A 169 -6.81 -5.59 -17.75
C THR A 169 -6.86 -5.44 -19.28
N ASP A 170 -5.73 -5.06 -19.88
CA ASP A 170 -5.56 -5.06 -21.33
C ASP A 170 -4.81 -6.33 -21.83
N CYS A 171 -4.31 -7.18 -20.93
CA CYS A 171 -3.57 -8.38 -21.29
C CYS A 171 -4.48 -9.55 -21.62
N LYS A 172 -4.44 -9.96 -22.88
CA LYS A 172 -5.16 -11.13 -23.41
C LYS A 172 -4.92 -12.41 -22.62
N ALA A 173 -3.70 -12.61 -22.09
CA ALA A 173 -3.37 -13.82 -21.33
C ALA A 173 -4.14 -13.84 -19.99
N ILE A 174 -4.19 -12.70 -19.29
CA ILE A 174 -4.93 -12.56 -18.03
C ILE A 174 -6.43 -12.68 -18.29
N THR A 175 -6.97 -11.99 -19.30
CA THR A 175 -8.38 -12.14 -19.70
C THR A 175 -8.72 -13.62 -19.97
N SER A 176 -7.86 -14.33 -20.71
CA SER A 176 -8.09 -15.76 -21.00
C SER A 176 -8.07 -16.63 -19.75
N ALA A 177 -7.13 -16.39 -18.82
CA ALA A 177 -7.05 -17.12 -17.57
C ALA A 177 -8.30 -16.91 -16.69
N LEU A 178 -8.79 -15.67 -16.60
CA LEU A 178 -9.99 -15.33 -15.85
C LEU A 178 -11.24 -16.00 -16.45
N GLN A 179 -11.42 -15.93 -17.78
CA GLN A 179 -12.55 -16.56 -18.46
C GLN A 179 -12.60 -18.09 -18.30
N GLN A 180 -11.44 -18.75 -18.35
CA GLN A 180 -11.35 -20.20 -18.14
C GLN A 180 -11.83 -20.60 -16.74
N HIS A 181 -11.51 -19.81 -15.72
CA HIS A 181 -11.92 -20.07 -14.34
C HIS A 181 -13.37 -19.68 -14.06
N THR A 182 -13.94 -18.73 -14.81
CA THR A 182 -15.39 -18.41 -14.77
C THR A 182 -16.24 -19.55 -15.34
N ALA A 183 -15.82 -20.15 -16.46
CA ALA A 183 -16.57 -21.21 -17.15
C ALA A 183 -16.69 -22.53 -16.36
N GLY A 184 -15.83 -22.76 -15.37
CA GLY A 184 -15.87 -23.96 -14.51
C GLY A 184 -16.86 -23.89 -13.35
N LYS A 185 -17.46 -22.72 -13.08
CA LYS A 185 -18.35 -22.47 -11.92
C LYS A 185 -19.84 -22.36 -12.26
N THR A 186 -20.22 -22.47 -13.54
CA THR A 186 -21.62 -22.52 -14.04
C THR A 186 -22.07 -23.96 -14.28
#